data_AF-A0A7J6KME0-F1
#
_entry.id   AF-A0A7J6KME0-F1
#
_cell.length_a   1.000
_cell.length_b   1.000
_cell.length_c   1.000
_cell.angle_alpha   90.00
_cell.angle_beta   90.00
_cell.angle_gamma   90.00
#
_symmetry.space_group_name_H-M   'P 1'
#
loop_
_entity.id
_entity.type
_entity.pdbx_description
1 polymer ?
#
loop_
_entity_poly.entity_id
_entity_poly.type
_entity_poly.pdbx_seq_one_letter_code
_entity_poly.pdbx_strand_id
1 'polypeptide(L)'
;LGALYSNIDYAGTVFAFTWMLVGIVPTLGSEPTESDMITWALWRLLMTLIGTLGNMVVATFVFPTFAFEKLNGETAHELMAQSQLVSMAVEQLCAVEKGPSVNPDDKRIESGDEFFKSSDYRYQLLPDAKAEGLVLNKTAFIDETTRAVIGSQYDIDMMGRSAMVAHTNIADCTRQIADPTISLLLDPLRESLHKVAVALNDSSSKMALKILDQSKRGHKDSGSFELADQSSQVNVEMQRALDIFVARREVMLSGEKKNLENWASAIQGGLYGLFHSLYTLRVFVDEWVHMETRILNLKPATRRSRALTGAPQELVRDISKATRH
;
A
#
# COMPACT_ATOMS: atom_id res chain seq x y z
N LEU A 1 12.01 -8.09 -21.33
CA LEU A 1 13.11 -7.14 -21.05
C LEU A 1 12.99 -5.85 -21.88
N GLY A 2 12.91 -5.89 -23.21
CA GLY A 2 12.78 -4.65 -24.04
C GLY A 2 11.51 -3.82 -23.81
N ALA A 3 10.37 -4.45 -23.47
CA ALA A 3 9.11 -3.71 -23.24
C ALA A 3 9.07 -2.92 -21.91
N LEU A 4 10.00 -3.17 -20.97
CA LEU A 4 10.03 -2.53 -19.64
C LEU A 4 11.01 -1.34 -19.55
N TYR A 5 11.86 -1.18 -20.57
CA TYR A 5 12.96 -0.21 -20.58
C TYR A 5 13.13 0.39 -21.98
N SER A 6 12.29 1.37 -22.33
CA SER A 6 12.35 2.09 -23.61
C SER A 6 13.70 2.76 -23.89
N ASN A 7 14.50 3.01 -22.86
CA ASN A 7 15.80 3.66 -22.98
C ASN A 7 16.95 2.70 -23.34
N ILE A 8 16.75 1.38 -23.22
CA ILE A 8 17.74 0.38 -23.63
C ILE A 8 17.90 0.37 -25.17
N ASP A 9 16.84 0.73 -25.91
CA ASP A 9 16.87 0.79 -27.38
C ASP A 9 17.81 1.89 -27.91
N TYR A 10 17.89 3.06 -27.25
CA TYR A 10 18.78 4.15 -27.68
C TYR A 10 20.26 3.83 -27.43
N ALA A 11 20.58 3.28 -26.25
CA ALA A 11 21.95 2.87 -25.93
C ALA A 11 22.42 1.70 -26.82
N GLY A 12 21.51 0.77 -27.14
CA GLY A 12 21.76 -0.31 -28.10
C GLY A 12 22.01 0.18 -29.53
N THR A 13 21.28 1.20 -29.98
CA THR A 13 21.49 1.80 -31.32
C THR A 13 22.79 2.60 -31.41
N VAL A 14 23.16 3.38 -30.39
CA VAL A 14 24.44 4.11 -30.36
C VAL A 14 25.63 3.14 -30.33
N PHE A 15 25.51 2.04 -29.58
CA PHE A 15 26.52 0.98 -29.56
C PHE A 15 26.68 0.32 -30.95
N ALA A 16 25.57 -0.03 -31.60
CA ALA A 16 25.60 -0.59 -32.96
C ALA A 16 26.17 0.39 -34.00
N PHE A 17 25.87 1.69 -33.88
CA PHE A 17 26.37 2.73 -34.78
C PHE A 17 27.88 2.94 -34.65
N THR A 18 28.39 2.92 -33.41
CA THR A 18 29.83 3.01 -33.11
C THR A 18 30.56 1.77 -33.63
N TRP A 19 29.95 0.60 -33.48
CA TRP A 19 30.47 -0.65 -34.04
C TRP A 19 30.56 -0.62 -35.57
N MET A 20 29.56 -0.04 -36.24
CA MET A 20 29.55 0.13 -37.69
C MET A 20 30.67 1.08 -38.18
N LEU A 21 30.84 2.24 -37.51
CA LEU A 21 31.88 3.21 -37.87
C LEU A 21 33.31 2.67 -37.64
N VAL A 22 33.56 1.99 -36.53
CA VAL A 22 34.88 1.44 -36.20
C VAL A 22 35.18 0.15 -36.98
N GLY A 23 34.14 -0.60 -37.36
CA GLY A 23 34.23 -1.82 -38.16
C GLY A 23 34.53 -1.58 -39.64
N ILE A 24 33.89 -0.57 -40.25
CA ILE A 24 33.95 -0.35 -41.71
C ILE A 24 35.13 0.54 -42.12
N VAL A 25 35.51 1.54 -41.31
CA VAL A 25 36.55 2.52 -41.70
C VAL A 25 37.92 1.87 -41.99
N PRO A 26 38.39 0.86 -41.25
CA PRO A 26 39.67 0.20 -41.56
C PRO A 26 39.64 -0.71 -42.79
N THR A 27 38.47 -1.08 -43.31
CA THR A 27 38.35 -1.89 -44.54
C THR A 27 38.47 -1.07 -45.83
N LEU A 28 38.53 0.26 -45.71
CA LEU A 28 38.65 1.18 -46.85
C LEU A 28 40.10 1.63 -47.14
N GLY A 29 41.08 1.10 -46.39
CA GLY A 29 42.51 1.34 -46.60
C GLY A 29 43.23 0.09 -47.13
N SER A 30 44.25 0.31 -47.96
CA SER A 30 45.10 -0.68 -48.65
C SER A 30 45.43 -1.97 -47.90
N GLU A 31 45.58 -3.06 -48.65
CA GLU A 31 45.80 -4.45 -48.19
C GLU A 31 46.75 -4.56 -46.97
N PRO A 32 46.21 -4.79 -45.77
CA PRO A 32 47.00 -4.90 -44.55
C PRO A 32 47.74 -6.24 -44.48
N THR A 33 48.93 -6.25 -43.88
CA THR A 33 49.64 -7.52 -43.60
C THR A 33 48.92 -8.33 -42.51
N GLU A 34 49.15 -9.64 -42.44
CA GLU A 34 48.48 -10.54 -41.47
C GLU A 34 48.71 -10.08 -40.00
N SER A 35 49.91 -9.58 -39.69
CA SER A 35 50.23 -8.99 -38.39
C SER A 35 49.45 -7.72 -38.09
N ASP A 36 49.20 -6.89 -39.10
CA ASP A 36 48.39 -5.69 -38.96
C ASP A 36 46.94 -6.10 -38.69
N MET A 37 46.40 -7.07 -39.44
CA MET A 37 45.03 -7.55 -39.26
C MET A 37 44.75 -8.04 -37.83
N ILE A 38 45.69 -8.79 -37.24
CA ILE A 38 45.58 -9.28 -35.85
C ILE A 38 45.64 -8.10 -34.86
N THR A 39 46.54 -7.15 -35.07
CA THR A 39 46.70 -5.97 -34.20
C THR A 39 45.46 -5.08 -34.25
N TRP A 40 44.89 -4.85 -35.44
CA TRP A 40 43.63 -4.14 -35.62
C TRP A 40 42.46 -4.86 -34.97
N ALA A 41 42.41 -6.20 -35.04
CA ALA A 41 41.38 -7.00 -34.39
C ALA A 41 41.45 -6.91 -32.85
N LEU A 42 42.66 -6.99 -32.27
CA LEU A 42 42.87 -6.84 -30.83
C LEU A 42 42.51 -5.43 -30.35
N TRP A 43 42.90 -4.40 -31.12
CA TRP A 43 42.55 -3.02 -30.80
C TRP A 43 41.04 -2.79 -30.82
N ARG A 44 40.32 -3.39 -31.79
CA ARG A 44 38.86 -3.37 -31.85
C ARG A 44 38.21 -4.06 -30.66
N LEU A 45 38.71 -5.23 -30.26
CA LEU A 45 38.19 -5.97 -29.11
C LEU A 45 38.36 -5.13 -27.83
N LEU A 46 39.54 -4.54 -27.63
CA LEU A 46 39.82 -3.69 -26.47
C LEU A 46 38.93 -2.45 -26.44
N MET A 47 38.80 -1.74 -27.57
CA MET A 47 37.93 -0.55 -27.66
C MET A 47 36.45 -0.90 -27.46
N THR A 48 36.01 -2.06 -27.93
CA THR A 48 34.64 -2.55 -27.70
C THR A 48 34.42 -2.85 -26.23
N LEU A 49 35.38 -3.51 -25.56
CA LEU A 49 35.29 -3.83 -24.13
C LEU A 49 35.27 -2.56 -23.26
N ILE A 50 36.14 -1.59 -23.56
CA ILE A 50 36.17 -0.31 -22.86
C ILE A 50 34.88 0.48 -23.13
N GLY A 51 34.40 0.48 -24.37
CA GLY A 51 33.15 1.13 -24.76
C GLY A 51 31.92 0.51 -24.08
N THR A 52 31.84 -0.81 -23.97
CA THR A 52 30.74 -1.48 -23.25
C THR A 52 30.79 -1.22 -21.75
N LEU A 53 31.97 -1.31 -21.12
CA LEU A 53 32.14 -1.00 -19.71
C LEU A 53 31.85 0.47 -19.42
N GLY A 54 32.35 1.38 -20.25
CA GLY A 54 32.10 2.82 -20.15
C GLY A 54 30.62 3.14 -20.33
N ASN A 55 29.96 2.58 -21.34
CA ASN A 55 28.53 2.77 -21.55
C ASN A 55 27.69 2.12 -20.44
N MET A 56 28.11 0.99 -19.89
CA MET A 56 27.44 0.36 -18.73
C MET A 56 27.51 1.27 -17.50
N VAL A 57 28.70 1.81 -17.20
CA VAL A 57 28.90 2.77 -16.11
C VAL A 57 28.07 4.03 -16.36
N VAL A 58 28.19 4.64 -17.54
CA VAL A 58 27.45 5.85 -17.91
C VAL A 58 25.94 5.61 -17.88
N ALA A 59 25.42 4.50 -18.40
CA ALA A 59 24.00 4.17 -18.33
C ALA A 59 23.53 4.00 -16.87
N THR A 60 24.35 3.37 -16.03
CA THR A 60 24.06 3.19 -14.59
C THR A 60 24.03 4.53 -13.83
N PHE A 61 24.87 5.49 -14.21
CA PHE A 61 24.99 6.77 -13.49
C PHE A 61 24.22 7.95 -14.12
N VAL A 62 23.97 7.94 -15.43
CA VAL A 62 23.35 9.05 -16.20
C VAL A 62 21.85 8.84 -16.40
N PHE A 63 21.38 7.60 -16.54
CA PHE A 63 19.96 7.28 -16.68
C PHE A 63 19.54 6.16 -15.73
N PRO A 64 19.64 6.37 -14.41
CA PRO A 64 19.22 5.36 -13.47
C PRO A 64 17.70 5.16 -13.58
N THR A 65 17.28 4.11 -14.28
CA THR A 65 15.89 3.63 -14.24
C THR A 65 15.81 2.59 -13.13
N PHE A 66 15.87 3.07 -11.90
CA PHE A 66 15.90 2.20 -10.74
C PHE A 66 14.55 1.48 -10.54
N ALA A 67 14.61 0.17 -10.35
CA ALA A 67 13.47 -0.65 -9.98
C ALA A 67 12.83 -0.17 -8.68
N PHE A 68 13.59 0.35 -7.71
CA PHE A 68 13.01 0.89 -6.47
C PHE A 68 12.09 2.12 -6.70
N GLU A 69 12.35 2.94 -7.73
CA GLU A 69 11.50 4.09 -8.05
C GLU A 69 10.15 3.65 -8.59
N LYS A 70 10.18 2.67 -9.51
CA LYS A 70 8.98 2.04 -10.03
C LYS A 70 8.22 1.33 -8.91
N LEU A 71 8.92 0.60 -8.02
CA LEU A 71 8.33 -0.05 -6.87
C LEU A 71 7.62 0.94 -5.94
N ASN A 72 8.23 2.10 -5.67
CA ASN A 72 7.61 3.15 -4.88
C ASN A 72 6.35 3.71 -5.54
N GLY A 73 6.40 3.97 -6.86
CA GLY A 73 5.24 4.43 -7.63
C GLY A 73 4.06 3.47 -7.53
N GLU A 74 4.33 2.19 -7.76
CA GLU A 74 3.32 1.13 -7.71
C GLU A 74 2.82 0.87 -6.29
N THR A 75 3.71 0.93 -5.30
CA THR A 75 3.30 0.82 -3.89
C THR A 75 2.37 1.97 -3.50
N ALA A 76 2.67 3.21 -3.90
CA ALA A 76 1.81 4.35 -3.63
C ALA A 76 0.43 4.18 -4.29
N HIS A 77 0.41 3.72 -5.54
CA HIS A 77 -0.83 3.41 -6.25
C HIS A 77 -1.65 2.32 -5.56
N GLU A 78 -1.01 1.21 -5.17
CA GLU A 78 -1.67 0.11 -4.48
C GLU A 78 -2.26 0.56 -3.13
N LEU A 79 -1.52 1.35 -2.34
CA LEU A 79 -2.02 1.90 -1.08
C LEU A 79 -3.27 2.78 -1.28
N MET A 80 -3.28 3.62 -2.31
CA MET A 80 -4.44 4.43 -2.65
C MET A 80 -5.62 3.54 -3.05
N ALA A 81 -5.40 2.54 -3.91
CA ALA A 81 -6.43 1.60 -4.34
C ALA A 81 -7.03 0.83 -3.15
N GLN A 82 -6.18 0.33 -2.23
CA GLN A 82 -6.63 -0.35 -1.01
C GLN A 82 -7.50 0.56 -0.13
N SER A 83 -7.11 1.83 0.08
CA SER A 83 -7.95 2.78 0.83
C SER A 83 -9.26 3.08 0.13
N GLN A 84 -9.25 3.28 -1.19
CA GLN A 84 -10.43 3.62 -1.97
C GLN A 84 -11.42 2.46 -1.94
N LEU A 85 -10.95 1.22 -2.06
CA LEU A 85 -11.77 0.02 -1.97
C LEU A 85 -12.56 0.00 -0.65
N VAL A 86 -11.90 0.22 0.48
CA VAL A 86 -12.55 0.21 1.79
C VAL A 86 -13.44 1.43 1.99
N SER A 87 -12.96 2.63 1.64
CA SER A 87 -13.73 3.87 1.76
C SER A 87 -15.03 3.82 0.95
N MET A 88 -14.98 3.33 -0.29
CA MET A 88 -16.17 3.17 -1.13
C MET A 88 -17.17 2.18 -0.53
N ALA A 89 -16.70 1.06 0.05
CA ALA A 89 -17.58 0.11 0.72
C ALA A 89 -18.28 0.75 1.93
N VAL A 90 -17.54 1.52 2.72
CA VAL A 90 -18.08 2.25 3.88
C VAL A 90 -19.10 3.32 3.45
N GLU A 91 -18.82 4.06 2.39
CA GLU A 91 -19.75 5.05 1.83
C GLU A 91 -21.03 4.38 1.30
N GLN A 92 -20.90 3.25 0.60
CA GLN A 92 -22.05 2.46 0.14
C GLN A 92 -22.91 2.00 1.32
N LEU A 93 -22.28 1.52 2.40
CA LEU A 93 -22.98 1.15 3.63
C LEU A 93 -23.75 2.34 4.22
N CYS A 94 -23.10 3.51 4.32
CA CYS A 94 -23.72 4.72 4.86
C CYS A 94 -24.84 5.29 3.98
N ALA A 95 -24.82 5.03 2.68
CA ALA A 95 -25.80 5.52 1.71
C ALA A 95 -27.10 4.69 1.65
N VAL A 96 -27.20 3.57 2.37
CA VAL A 96 -28.42 2.74 2.40
C VAL A 96 -29.52 3.49 3.17
N GLU A 97 -30.40 4.20 2.44
CA GLU A 97 -31.52 4.93 3.06
C GLU A 97 -32.80 4.10 3.23
N LYS A 98 -32.99 2.97 2.51
CA LYS A 98 -34.02 1.94 2.74
C LYS A 98 -33.97 0.84 1.67
N GLY A 99 -33.79 -0.40 2.09
CA GLY A 99 -33.92 -1.58 1.24
C GLY A 99 -32.67 -1.91 0.41
N PRO A 100 -32.60 -3.11 -0.19
CA PRO A 100 -31.45 -3.55 -0.96
C PRO A 100 -31.33 -2.73 -2.25
N SER A 101 -30.50 -1.69 -2.23
CA SER A 101 -30.09 -1.01 -3.45
C SER A 101 -28.95 -1.82 -4.08
N VAL A 102 -29.27 -2.51 -5.18
CA VAL A 102 -28.23 -3.00 -6.09
C VAL A 102 -27.65 -1.75 -6.75
N ASN A 103 -26.46 -1.34 -6.34
CA ASN A 103 -25.76 -0.24 -6.99
C ASN A 103 -25.49 -0.67 -8.45
N PRO A 104 -26.07 0.01 -9.46
CA PRO A 104 -25.89 -0.36 -10.88
C PRO A 104 -24.44 -0.19 -11.35
N ASP A 105 -23.62 0.58 -10.62
CA ASP A 105 -22.19 0.75 -10.86
C ASP A 105 -21.36 -0.13 -9.90
N ASP A 106 -21.57 -1.45 -9.94
CA ASP A 106 -20.77 -2.41 -9.16
C ASP A 106 -19.34 -2.49 -9.70
N LYS A 107 -18.51 -1.48 -9.38
CA LYS A 107 -17.09 -1.37 -9.79
C LYS A 107 -16.16 -2.35 -9.08
N ARG A 108 -16.69 -3.31 -8.31
CA ARG A 108 -15.88 -4.24 -7.51
C ARG A 108 -14.94 -5.11 -8.34
N ILE A 109 -15.39 -5.53 -9.51
CA ILE A 109 -14.58 -6.33 -10.43
C ILE A 109 -13.46 -5.46 -11.00
N GLU A 110 -13.77 -4.24 -11.43
CA GLU A 110 -12.78 -3.29 -11.98
C GLU A 110 -11.72 -2.89 -10.94
N SER A 111 -12.13 -2.54 -9.72
CA SER A 111 -11.20 -2.22 -8.63
C SER A 111 -10.39 -3.43 -8.16
N GLY A 112 -10.97 -4.64 -8.21
CA GLY A 112 -10.25 -5.88 -7.93
C GLY A 112 -9.18 -6.17 -8.98
N ASP A 113 -9.53 -6.06 -10.26
CA ASP A 113 -8.61 -6.28 -11.38
C ASP A 113 -7.46 -5.25 -11.36
N GLU A 114 -7.75 -3.98 -11.06
CA GLU A 114 -6.74 -2.93 -10.92
C GLU A 114 -5.80 -3.21 -9.74
N PHE A 115 -6.34 -3.64 -8.59
CA PHE A 115 -5.55 -4.05 -7.43
C PHE A 115 -4.63 -5.25 -7.75
N PHE A 116 -5.16 -6.30 -8.39
CA PHE A 116 -4.37 -7.48 -8.76
C PHE A 116 -3.26 -7.13 -9.76
N LYS A 117 -3.56 -6.27 -10.74
CA LYS A 117 -2.57 -5.83 -11.73
C LYS A 117 -1.44 -5.03 -11.09
N SER A 118 -1.75 -4.11 -10.18
CA SER A 118 -0.73 -3.33 -9.45
C SER A 118 0.10 -4.22 -8.52
N SER A 119 -0.54 -5.17 -7.81
CA SER A 119 0.15 -6.13 -6.95
C SER A 119 1.10 -7.06 -7.73
N ASP A 120 0.67 -7.60 -8.88
CA ASP A 120 1.50 -8.44 -9.74
C ASP A 120 2.72 -7.68 -10.28
N TYR A 121 2.52 -6.45 -10.73
CA TYR A 121 3.60 -5.62 -11.24
C TYR A 121 4.59 -5.22 -10.13
N ARG A 122 4.11 -4.94 -8.91
CA ARG A 122 4.97 -4.73 -7.73
C ARG A 122 5.78 -5.99 -7.39
N TYR A 123 5.16 -7.17 -7.44
CA TYR A 123 5.83 -8.44 -7.16
C TYR A 123 6.99 -8.72 -8.15
N GLN A 124 6.80 -8.36 -9.42
CA GLN A 124 7.85 -8.49 -10.45
C GLN A 124 9.04 -7.55 -10.20
N LEU A 125 8.81 -6.35 -9.65
CA LEU A 125 9.85 -5.35 -9.36
C LEU A 125 10.63 -5.63 -8.06
N LEU A 126 10.08 -6.45 -7.17
CA LEU A 126 10.62 -6.67 -5.82
C LEU A 126 12.05 -7.25 -5.79
N PRO A 127 12.42 -8.27 -6.58
CA PRO A 127 13.77 -8.83 -6.54
C PRO A 127 14.83 -7.80 -6.94
N ASP A 128 14.55 -7.06 -8.02
CA ASP A 128 15.47 -6.05 -8.56
C ASP A 128 15.58 -4.86 -7.62
N ALA A 129 14.47 -4.36 -7.07
CA ALA A 129 14.47 -3.29 -6.09
C ALA A 129 15.19 -3.67 -4.79
N LYS A 130 15.13 -4.95 -4.36
CA LYS A 130 15.92 -5.44 -3.21
C LYS A 130 17.41 -5.51 -3.53
N ALA A 131 17.77 -5.96 -4.73
CA ALA A 131 19.17 -6.02 -5.16
C ALA A 131 19.77 -4.60 -5.25
N GLU A 132 19.05 -3.67 -5.89
CA GLU A 132 19.40 -2.24 -5.91
C GLU A 132 19.48 -1.67 -4.50
N GLY A 133 18.48 -1.98 -3.66
CA GLY A 133 18.42 -1.62 -2.25
C GLY A 133 19.66 -2.01 -1.48
N LEU A 134 20.20 -3.21 -1.72
CA LEU A 134 21.39 -3.73 -1.06
C LEU A 134 22.68 -3.07 -1.57
N VAL A 135 22.82 -2.91 -2.89
CA VAL A 135 24.00 -2.32 -3.54
C VAL A 135 24.11 -0.82 -3.23
N LEU A 136 22.97 -0.12 -3.24
CA LEU A 136 22.89 1.33 -3.10
C LEU A 136 22.52 1.77 -1.68
N ASN A 137 22.46 0.85 -0.71
CA ASN A 137 22.00 1.11 0.67
C ASN A 137 22.72 2.29 1.36
N LYS A 138 24.01 2.50 1.03
CA LYS A 138 24.84 3.57 1.60
C LYS A 138 24.94 4.83 0.73
N THR A 139 24.29 4.83 -0.42
CA THR A 139 24.31 5.95 -1.36
C THR A 139 23.19 6.95 -1.04
N ALA A 140 23.32 8.19 -1.51
CA ALA A 140 22.28 9.20 -1.38
C ALA A 140 21.03 8.91 -2.24
N PHE A 141 21.08 7.90 -3.11
CA PHE A 141 19.99 7.56 -4.02
C PHE A 141 18.80 6.88 -3.31
N ILE A 142 19.03 6.25 -2.15
CA ILE A 142 17.99 5.55 -1.39
C ILE A 142 17.71 6.28 -0.07
N ASP A 143 16.55 6.94 -0.03
CA ASP A 143 16.05 7.59 1.17
C ASP A 143 15.45 6.58 2.17
N GLU A 144 15.16 7.05 3.39
CA GLU A 144 14.59 6.20 4.45
C GLU A 144 13.20 5.68 4.08
N THR A 145 12.39 6.47 3.37
CA THR A 145 11.06 6.08 2.90
C THR A 145 11.14 4.91 1.94
N THR A 146 12.03 4.94 0.95
CA THR A 146 12.24 3.82 0.01
C THR A 146 12.67 2.55 0.75
N ARG A 147 13.54 2.66 1.78
CA ARG A 147 13.91 1.48 2.59
C ARG A 147 12.72 0.93 3.37
N ALA A 148 11.90 1.80 3.95
CA ALA A 148 10.68 1.40 4.66
C ALA A 148 9.69 0.70 3.71
N VAL A 149 9.53 1.22 2.48
CA VAL A 149 8.70 0.62 1.43
C VAL A 149 9.22 -0.77 1.04
N ILE A 150 10.51 -0.90 0.69
CA ILE A 150 11.12 -2.20 0.33
C ILE A 150 11.00 -3.21 1.48
N GLY A 151 11.18 -2.76 2.73
CA GLY A 151 11.09 -3.59 3.93
C GLY A 151 9.68 -4.02 4.31
N SER A 152 8.65 -3.26 3.91
CA SER A 152 7.26 -3.47 4.34
C SER A 152 6.38 -4.14 3.28
N GLN A 153 6.96 -4.69 2.21
CA GLN A 153 6.22 -5.29 1.09
C GLN A 153 5.30 -6.43 1.51
N TYR A 154 5.73 -7.25 2.48
CA TYR A 154 4.89 -8.29 3.07
C TYR A 154 3.68 -7.72 3.83
N ASP A 155 3.88 -6.64 4.57
CA ASP A 155 2.80 -6.02 5.34
C ASP A 155 1.80 -5.31 4.41
N ILE A 156 2.27 -4.75 3.28
CA ILE A 156 1.42 -4.21 2.21
C ILE A 156 0.54 -5.31 1.59
N ASP A 157 1.10 -6.50 1.34
CA ASP A 157 0.35 -7.67 0.85
C ASP A 157 -0.73 -8.10 1.85
N MET A 158 -0.39 -8.18 3.13
CA MET A 158 -1.33 -8.56 4.20
C MET A 158 -2.46 -7.53 4.31
N MET A 159 -2.12 -6.24 4.30
CA MET A 159 -3.09 -5.16 4.33
C MET A 159 -4.02 -5.18 3.12
N GLY A 160 -3.51 -5.50 1.92
CA GLY A 160 -4.32 -5.66 0.73
C GLY A 160 -5.35 -6.80 0.86
N ARG A 161 -4.96 -7.92 1.47
CA ARG A 161 -5.91 -9.02 1.78
C ARG A 161 -6.97 -8.57 2.79
N SER A 162 -6.56 -7.85 3.82
CA SER A 162 -7.45 -7.30 4.83
C SER A 162 -8.44 -6.28 4.25
N ALA A 163 -7.98 -5.44 3.32
CA ALA A 163 -8.81 -4.51 2.57
C ALA A 163 -9.89 -5.24 1.76
N MET A 164 -9.52 -6.30 1.02
CA MET A 164 -10.48 -7.13 0.28
C MET A 164 -11.51 -7.79 1.20
N VAL A 165 -11.08 -8.31 2.35
CA VAL A 165 -11.97 -8.93 3.34
C VAL A 165 -12.93 -7.90 3.94
N ALA A 166 -12.43 -6.72 4.34
CA ALA A 166 -13.25 -5.64 4.86
C ALA A 166 -14.27 -5.16 3.82
N HIS A 167 -13.82 -4.92 2.59
CA HIS A 167 -14.68 -4.54 1.48
C HIS A 167 -15.78 -5.58 1.23
N THR A 168 -15.44 -6.86 1.15
CA THR A 168 -16.41 -7.94 0.88
C THR A 168 -17.43 -8.07 2.00
N ASN A 169 -16.99 -8.03 3.26
CA ASN A 169 -17.90 -8.12 4.41
C ASN A 169 -18.83 -6.91 4.50
N ILE A 170 -18.30 -5.70 4.33
CA ILE A 170 -19.11 -4.47 4.32
C ILE A 170 -20.12 -4.52 3.17
N ALA A 171 -19.68 -4.92 1.98
CA ALA A 171 -20.52 -5.09 0.81
C ALA A 171 -21.68 -6.08 1.03
N ASP A 172 -21.39 -7.22 1.65
CA ASP A 172 -22.41 -8.23 1.95
C ASP A 172 -23.35 -7.76 3.07
N CYS A 173 -22.82 -7.03 4.06
CA CYS A 173 -23.63 -6.38 5.08
C CYS A 173 -24.58 -5.35 4.45
N THR A 174 -24.11 -4.49 3.55
CA THR A 174 -24.93 -3.54 2.79
C THR A 174 -26.11 -4.22 2.08
N ARG A 175 -25.89 -5.39 1.47
CA ARG A 175 -26.96 -6.18 0.82
C ARG A 175 -27.99 -6.74 1.80
N GLN A 176 -27.56 -7.07 3.01
CA GLN A 176 -28.40 -7.63 4.07
C GLN A 176 -29.18 -6.56 4.85
N ILE A 177 -28.82 -5.27 4.74
CA ILE A 177 -29.51 -4.13 5.38
C ILE A 177 -30.82 -3.79 4.65
N ALA A 178 -31.65 -4.80 4.45
CA ALA A 178 -33.06 -4.65 4.10
C ALA A 178 -33.93 -4.50 5.36
N ASP A 179 -33.45 -4.94 6.52
CA ASP A 179 -34.20 -4.90 7.78
C ASP A 179 -34.19 -3.48 8.40
N PRO A 180 -35.36 -2.84 8.62
CA PRO A 180 -35.45 -1.53 9.28
C PRO A 180 -34.79 -1.48 10.66
N THR A 181 -34.65 -2.63 11.33
CA THR A 181 -33.99 -2.74 12.63
C THR A 181 -32.48 -2.50 12.56
N ILE A 182 -31.83 -2.84 11.44
CA ILE A 182 -30.41 -2.54 11.24
C ILE A 182 -30.20 -1.07 10.87
N SER A 183 -31.12 -0.45 10.15
CA SER A 183 -31.06 1.01 9.92
C SER A 183 -30.98 1.77 11.25
N LEU A 184 -31.79 1.37 12.25
CA LEU A 184 -31.78 1.98 13.59
C LEU A 184 -30.46 1.80 14.37
N LEU A 185 -29.64 0.83 13.98
CA LEU A 185 -28.30 0.57 14.50
C LEU A 185 -27.23 1.33 13.72
N LEU A 186 -27.40 1.43 12.40
CA LEU A 186 -26.47 2.08 11.50
C LEU A 186 -26.57 3.61 11.56
N ASP A 187 -27.76 4.18 11.73
CA ASP A 187 -28.00 5.63 11.67
C ASP A 187 -27.06 6.45 12.58
N PRO A 188 -26.83 6.07 13.86
CA PRO A 188 -25.87 6.77 14.72
C PRO A 188 -24.40 6.58 14.31
N LEU A 189 -24.10 5.53 13.54
CA LEU A 189 -22.75 5.18 13.10
C LEU A 189 -22.36 5.86 11.79
N ARG A 190 -23.34 6.23 10.95
CA ARG A 190 -23.11 6.77 9.60
C ARG A 190 -22.10 7.90 9.58
N GLU A 191 -22.24 8.88 10.48
CA GLU A 191 -21.34 10.03 10.54
C GLU A 191 -19.90 9.61 10.89
N SER A 192 -19.73 8.72 11.87
CA SER A 192 -18.39 8.28 12.29
C SER A 192 -17.75 7.36 11.25
N LEU A 193 -18.52 6.48 10.62
CA LEU A 193 -18.06 5.64 9.52
C LEU A 193 -17.66 6.47 8.29
N HIS A 194 -18.44 7.50 7.95
CA HIS A 194 -18.06 8.44 6.90
C HIS A 194 -16.76 9.17 7.23
N LYS A 195 -16.57 9.61 8.49
CA LYS A 195 -15.30 10.20 8.95
C LYS A 195 -14.12 9.22 8.85
N VAL A 196 -14.33 7.92 9.07
CA VAL A 196 -13.30 6.89 8.83
C VAL A 196 -12.92 6.85 7.35
N ALA A 197 -13.88 6.81 6.43
CA ALA A 197 -13.62 6.81 4.99
C ALA A 197 -12.83 8.07 4.54
N VAL A 198 -13.24 9.25 5.02
CA VAL A 198 -12.53 10.51 4.75
C VAL A 198 -11.10 10.47 5.31
N ALA A 199 -10.91 10.02 6.54
CA ALA A 199 -9.59 9.92 7.16
C ALA A 199 -8.67 8.91 6.43
N LEU A 200 -9.22 7.80 5.93
CA LEU A 200 -8.48 6.81 5.13
C LEU A 200 -7.96 7.42 3.82
N ASN A 201 -8.81 8.16 3.10
CA ASN A 201 -8.43 8.80 1.84
C ASN A 201 -7.40 9.92 2.04
N ASP A 202 -7.50 10.69 3.12
CA ASP A 202 -6.49 11.71 3.48
C ASP A 202 -5.16 11.04 3.86
N SER A 203 -5.20 9.99 4.68
CA SER A 203 -4.02 9.21 5.08
C SER A 203 -3.32 8.57 3.88
N SER A 204 -4.07 7.98 2.93
CA SER A 204 -3.50 7.35 1.74
C SER A 204 -2.84 8.38 0.82
N SER A 205 -3.46 9.55 0.66
CA SER A 205 -2.88 10.67 -0.09
C SER A 205 -1.57 11.16 0.53
N LYS A 206 -1.52 11.29 1.87
CA LYS A 206 -0.29 11.67 2.59
C LYS A 206 0.81 10.63 2.43
N MET A 207 0.50 9.34 2.55
CA MET A 207 1.46 8.26 2.33
C MET A 207 1.96 8.23 0.89
N ALA A 208 1.07 8.34 -0.10
CA ALA A 208 1.43 8.36 -1.51
C ALA A 208 2.34 9.55 -1.81
N LEU A 209 1.99 10.76 -1.36
CA LEU A 209 2.84 11.95 -1.50
C LEU A 209 4.20 11.73 -0.85
N LYS A 210 4.27 11.13 0.34
CA LYS A 210 5.55 10.86 1.03
C LYS A 210 6.42 9.86 0.28
N ILE A 211 5.83 8.81 -0.30
CA ILE A 211 6.54 7.80 -1.09
C ILE A 211 7.02 8.37 -2.43
N LEU A 212 6.20 9.23 -3.04
CA LEU A 212 6.47 9.84 -4.35
C LEU A 212 7.30 11.12 -4.26
N ASP A 213 7.47 11.72 -3.08
CA ASP A 213 8.27 12.94 -2.90
C ASP A 213 9.76 12.63 -3.07
N GLN A 214 10.21 12.68 -4.32
CA GLN A 214 11.60 12.52 -4.73
C GLN A 214 12.45 13.77 -4.48
N SER A 215 11.84 14.91 -4.10
CA SER A 215 12.52 16.21 -3.98
C SER A 215 13.57 16.25 -2.85
N LYS A 216 13.50 15.32 -1.89
CA LYS A 216 14.41 15.26 -0.74
C LYS A 216 15.70 14.45 -0.95
N ARG A 217 15.93 13.88 -2.14
CA ARG A 217 17.10 13.03 -2.44
C ARG A 217 18.47 13.73 -2.37
N GLY A 218 18.51 15.04 -2.10
CA GLY A 218 19.75 15.84 -2.08
C GLY A 218 20.07 16.58 -0.77
N HIS A 219 19.24 16.53 0.28
CA HIS A 219 19.50 17.27 1.51
C HIS A 219 19.37 16.38 2.74
N LYS A 220 20.51 16.06 3.35
CA LYS A 220 20.61 15.38 4.65
C LYS A 220 19.93 16.14 5.81
N ASP A 221 19.41 17.34 5.59
CA ASP A 221 18.91 18.21 6.67
C ASP A 221 17.61 19.00 6.37
N SER A 222 16.89 18.76 5.27
CA SER A 222 15.67 19.55 5.00
C SER A 222 14.43 18.97 5.66
N GLY A 223 14.29 19.29 6.96
CA GLY A 223 13.04 19.38 7.69
C GLY A 223 12.23 18.10 7.73
N SER A 224 12.14 17.49 8.91
CA SER A 224 11.00 16.64 9.25
C SER A 224 9.74 17.28 8.66
N PHE A 225 9.14 16.61 7.68
CA PHE A 225 7.79 16.98 7.26
C PHE A 225 7.00 17.00 8.56
N GLU A 226 6.38 18.13 8.93
CA GLU A 226 5.70 18.37 10.22
C GLU A 226 4.45 17.48 10.42
N LEU A 227 4.48 16.24 9.92
CA LEU A 227 3.54 15.17 10.20
C LEU A 227 3.89 14.42 11.49
N ALA A 228 5.10 14.60 12.05
CA ALA A 228 5.57 13.86 13.23
C ALA A 228 4.71 14.07 14.50
N ASP A 229 3.85 15.09 14.51
CA ASP A 229 2.93 15.39 15.62
C ASP A 229 1.45 15.05 15.30
N GLN A 230 1.15 14.51 14.11
CA GLN A 230 -0.20 14.07 13.77
C GLN A 230 -0.39 12.60 14.18
N SER A 231 -1.15 12.37 15.25
CA SER A 231 -1.68 11.03 15.55
C SER A 231 -2.60 10.56 14.43
N SER A 232 -2.54 9.28 14.06
CA SER A 232 -3.39 8.70 13.00
C SER A 232 -4.88 8.99 13.27
N GLN A 233 -5.45 9.88 12.45
CA GLN A 233 -6.85 10.27 12.54
C GLN A 233 -7.78 9.08 12.22
N VAL A 234 -7.32 8.14 11.39
CA VAL A 234 -8.02 6.90 11.04
C VAL A 234 -8.34 6.07 12.28
N ASN A 235 -7.34 5.86 13.16
CA ASN A 235 -7.54 5.08 14.38
C ASN A 235 -8.54 5.75 15.34
N VAL A 236 -8.50 7.08 15.45
CA VAL A 236 -9.37 7.85 16.33
C VAL A 236 -10.83 7.75 15.88
N GLU A 237 -11.09 7.96 14.59
CA GLU A 237 -12.45 7.87 14.04
C GLU A 237 -12.98 6.43 14.07
N MET A 238 -12.11 5.43 13.85
CA MET A 238 -12.52 4.03 13.97
C MET A 238 -12.87 3.65 15.41
N GLN A 239 -12.09 4.12 16.40
CA GLN A 239 -12.41 3.91 17.81
C GLN A 239 -13.73 4.60 18.17
N ARG A 240 -13.97 5.82 17.70
CA ARG A 240 -15.24 6.53 17.92
C ARG A 240 -16.42 5.75 17.33
N ALA A 241 -16.29 5.19 16.13
CA ALA A 241 -17.31 4.35 15.52
C ALA A 241 -17.60 3.09 16.37
N LEU A 242 -16.56 2.43 16.90
CA LEU A 242 -16.73 1.27 17.79
C LEU A 242 -17.38 1.64 19.12
N ASP A 243 -17.01 2.76 19.73
CA ASP A 243 -17.57 3.21 21.01
C ASP A 243 -19.08 3.48 20.87
N ILE A 244 -19.50 4.13 19.77
CA ILE A 244 -20.92 4.36 19.45
C ILE A 244 -21.65 3.02 19.26
N PHE A 245 -21.04 2.08 18.54
CA PHE A 245 -21.64 0.76 18.30
C PHE A 245 -21.82 -0.02 19.61
N VAL A 246 -20.80 -0.03 20.48
CA VAL A 246 -20.86 -0.71 21.78
C VAL A 246 -21.92 -0.07 22.67
N ALA A 247 -21.95 1.26 22.80
CA ALA A 247 -22.95 1.95 23.60
C ALA A 247 -24.38 1.64 23.10
N ARG A 248 -24.58 1.59 21.77
CA ARG A 248 -25.89 1.26 21.19
C ARG A 248 -26.28 -0.19 21.46
N ARG A 249 -25.34 -1.13 21.33
CA ARG A 249 -25.53 -2.54 21.67
C ARG A 249 -25.91 -2.70 23.15
N GLU A 250 -25.23 -2.00 24.06
CA GLU A 250 -25.52 -2.03 25.50
C GLU A 250 -26.91 -1.48 25.80
N VAL A 251 -27.34 -0.39 25.16
CA VAL A 251 -28.71 0.14 25.31
C VAL A 251 -29.75 -0.87 24.82
N MET A 252 -29.47 -1.58 23.72
CA MET A 252 -30.37 -2.64 23.24
C MET A 252 -30.38 -3.87 24.16
N LEU A 253 -29.28 -4.19 24.85
CA LEU A 253 -29.18 -5.32 25.78
C LEU A 253 -29.74 -5.02 27.18
N SER A 254 -29.61 -3.78 27.65
CA SER A 254 -30.01 -3.33 29.00
C SER A 254 -31.47 -2.90 29.10
N GLY A 255 -32.18 -2.78 27.97
CA GLY A 255 -33.61 -2.47 27.94
C GLY A 255 -34.45 -3.55 28.62
N GLU A 256 -34.90 -3.28 29.85
CA GLU A 256 -35.81 -4.13 30.62
C GLU A 256 -37.08 -4.50 29.81
N LYS A 257 -37.22 -5.80 29.51
CA LYS A 257 -38.49 -6.52 29.27
C LYS A 257 -39.41 -6.22 28.08
N LYS A 258 -39.06 -5.41 27.06
CA LYS A 258 -40.03 -5.17 25.96
C LYS A 258 -39.62 -5.33 24.49
N ASN A 259 -38.43 -5.81 24.16
CA ASN A 259 -38.04 -5.93 22.75
C ASN A 259 -37.29 -7.22 22.39
N LEU A 260 -37.65 -8.36 22.99
CA LEU A 260 -37.13 -9.67 22.56
C LEU A 260 -37.41 -9.94 21.08
N GLU A 261 -38.57 -9.52 20.56
CA GLU A 261 -38.91 -9.62 19.13
C GLU A 261 -38.03 -8.70 18.27
N ASN A 262 -37.79 -7.46 18.68
CA ASN A 262 -36.86 -6.56 17.96
C ASN A 262 -35.41 -7.03 18.05
N TRP A 263 -35.01 -7.72 19.13
CA TRP A 263 -33.66 -8.29 19.26
C TRP A 263 -33.51 -9.56 18.42
N ALA A 264 -34.52 -10.44 18.43
CA ALA A 264 -34.58 -11.60 17.56
C ALA A 264 -34.62 -11.17 16.08
N SER A 265 -35.39 -10.14 15.73
CA SER A 265 -35.41 -9.51 14.41
C SER A 265 -34.07 -8.85 14.08
N ALA A 266 -33.41 -8.14 15.02
CA ALA A 266 -32.09 -7.57 14.77
C ALA A 266 -31.04 -8.66 14.50
N ILE A 267 -31.05 -9.74 15.29
CA ILE A 267 -30.19 -10.90 15.07
C ILE A 267 -30.47 -11.52 13.70
N GLN A 268 -31.74 -11.83 13.41
CA GLN A 268 -32.17 -12.48 12.16
C GLN A 268 -31.98 -11.56 10.95
N GLY A 269 -32.05 -10.24 11.15
CA GLY A 269 -31.97 -9.22 10.13
C GLY A 269 -30.56 -8.93 9.65
N GLY A 270 -29.51 -9.30 10.42
CA GLY A 270 -28.11 -9.13 10.01
C GLY A 270 -27.22 -8.33 10.97
N LEU A 271 -27.59 -8.19 12.25
CA LEU A 271 -26.72 -7.63 13.30
C LEU A 271 -25.33 -8.30 13.34
N TYR A 272 -25.26 -9.62 13.11
CA TYR A 272 -24.00 -10.34 13.00
C TYR A 272 -23.17 -9.89 11.80
N GLY A 273 -23.81 -9.61 10.67
CA GLY A 273 -23.15 -9.07 9.48
C GLY A 273 -22.54 -7.69 9.74
N LEU A 274 -23.28 -6.80 10.41
CA LEU A 274 -22.79 -5.48 10.81
C LEU A 274 -21.61 -5.59 11.81
N PHE A 275 -21.73 -6.45 12.82
CA PHE A 275 -20.66 -6.70 13.78
C PHE A 275 -19.39 -7.22 13.09
N HIS A 276 -19.55 -8.21 12.21
CA HIS A 276 -18.42 -8.79 11.48
C HIS A 276 -17.76 -7.77 10.55
N SER A 277 -18.57 -6.94 9.89
CA SER A 277 -18.07 -5.86 9.02
C SER A 277 -17.26 -4.82 9.79
N LEU A 278 -17.77 -4.35 10.93
CA LEU A 278 -17.06 -3.41 11.80
C LEU A 278 -15.77 -4.03 12.37
N TYR A 279 -15.80 -5.32 12.71
CA TYR A 279 -14.61 -6.05 13.15
C TYR A 279 -13.55 -6.12 12.04
N THR A 280 -13.93 -6.51 10.83
CA THR A 280 -13.00 -6.59 9.70
C THR A 280 -12.46 -5.23 9.29
N LEU A 281 -13.28 -4.18 9.37
CA LEU A 281 -12.84 -2.80 9.19
C LEU A 281 -11.83 -2.40 10.26
N ARG A 282 -12.01 -2.82 11.52
CA ARG A 282 -11.06 -2.53 12.60
C ARG A 282 -9.72 -3.20 12.36
N VAL A 283 -9.72 -4.48 11.96
CA VAL A 283 -8.50 -5.22 11.64
C VAL A 283 -7.73 -4.53 10.51
N PHE A 284 -8.43 -4.14 9.43
CA PHE A 284 -7.83 -3.36 8.35
C PHE A 284 -7.26 -2.03 8.84
N VAL A 285 -8.00 -1.27 9.65
CA VAL A 285 -7.52 0.02 10.21
C VAL A 285 -6.29 -0.18 11.10
N ASP A 286 -6.22 -1.25 11.88
CA ASP A 286 -5.04 -1.55 12.72
C ASP A 286 -3.79 -1.81 11.86
N GLU A 287 -3.94 -2.56 10.76
CA GLU A 287 -2.87 -2.80 9.79
C GLU A 287 -2.48 -1.52 9.04
N TRP A 288 -3.47 -0.71 8.66
CA TRP A 288 -3.28 0.59 8.01
C TRP A 288 -2.47 1.55 8.87
N VAL A 289 -2.84 1.70 10.14
CA VAL A 289 -2.15 2.59 11.09
C VAL A 289 -0.71 2.14 11.31
N HIS A 290 -0.47 0.82 11.33
CA HIS A 290 0.88 0.27 11.43
C HIS A 290 1.72 0.59 10.19
N MET A 291 1.14 0.48 8.99
CA MET A 291 1.77 0.88 7.73
C MET A 291 2.03 2.38 7.67
N GLU A 292 1.05 3.20 8.03
CA GLU A 292 1.15 4.65 8.12
C GLU A 292 2.29 5.07 9.06
N THR A 293 2.37 4.46 10.24
CA THR A 293 3.42 4.74 11.22
C THR A 293 4.81 4.46 10.64
N ARG A 294 4.97 3.38 9.87
CA ARG A 294 6.25 3.01 9.26
C ARG A 294 6.63 3.88 8.06
N ILE A 295 5.69 4.19 7.18
CA ILE A 295 5.95 4.96 5.96
C ILE A 295 6.15 6.45 6.30
N LEU A 296 5.36 6.99 7.23
CA LEU A 296 5.44 8.39 7.65
C LEU A 296 6.44 8.62 8.80
N ASN A 297 7.10 7.57 9.30
CA ASN A 297 8.00 7.62 10.46
C ASN A 297 7.35 8.26 11.70
N LEU A 298 6.07 7.96 11.95
CA LEU A 298 5.36 8.45 13.13
C LEU A 298 5.83 7.70 14.37
N LYS A 299 5.74 8.35 15.54
CA LYS A 299 5.93 7.63 16.80
C LYS A 299 4.78 6.63 16.98
N PRO A 300 5.04 5.37 17.33
CA PRO A 300 3.99 4.39 17.52
C PRO A 300 3.03 4.91 18.61
N ALA A 301 1.76 5.07 18.25
CA ALA A 301 0.72 5.35 19.21
C ALA A 301 0.74 4.21 20.24
N THR A 302 0.86 4.54 21.53
CA THR A 302 0.86 3.54 22.59
C THR A 302 -0.42 2.72 22.45
N ARG A 303 -0.26 1.42 22.17
CA ARG A 303 -1.32 0.46 21.84
C ARG A 303 -2.33 0.37 22.99
N ARG A 304 -3.30 1.29 23.04
CA ARG A 304 -4.50 1.15 23.88
C ARG A 304 -5.49 0.29 23.11
N SER A 305 -5.21 -1.01 22.99
CA SER A 305 -6.23 -1.99 22.61
C SER A 305 -7.27 -2.05 23.72
N ARG A 306 -8.31 -1.22 23.59
CA ARG A 306 -9.45 -1.18 24.51
C ARG A 306 -10.77 -1.19 23.72
N ALA A 307 -10.90 -2.13 22.81
CA ALA A 307 -12.17 -2.48 22.16
C ALA A 307 -11.86 -3.78 21.43
N LEU A 308 -12.12 -4.95 21.99
CA LEU A 308 -13.38 -5.67 21.72
C LEU A 308 -13.57 -6.86 22.68
N THR A 309 -12.67 -7.08 23.66
CA THR A 309 -12.68 -8.27 24.52
C THR A 309 -13.41 -8.09 25.85
N GLY A 310 -13.84 -6.87 26.21
CA GLY A 310 -14.57 -6.62 27.46
C GLY A 310 -13.83 -7.04 28.75
N ALA A 311 -12.56 -7.45 28.66
CA ALA A 311 -11.81 -7.95 29.79
C ALA A 311 -11.26 -6.75 30.59
N PRO A 312 -11.64 -6.58 31.87
CA PRO A 312 -11.00 -5.59 32.72
C PRO A 312 -9.52 -5.91 32.88
N GLN A 313 -8.66 -4.88 32.72
CA GLN A 313 -7.19 -4.96 32.81
C GLN A 313 -6.68 -5.54 34.14
N GLU A 314 -7.53 -5.64 35.16
CA GLU A 314 -7.18 -6.20 36.46
C GLU A 314 -6.91 -7.71 36.38
N LEU A 315 -7.58 -8.44 35.49
CA LEU A 315 -7.41 -9.90 35.41
C LEU A 315 -6.06 -10.33 34.80
N VAL A 316 -5.49 -9.54 33.88
CA VAL A 316 -4.19 -9.87 33.24
C VAL A 316 -3.02 -9.53 34.15
N ARG A 317 -3.15 -8.50 34.99
CA ARG A 317 -2.13 -8.18 36.01
C ARG A 317 -2.08 -9.25 37.10
N ASP A 318 -3.21 -9.81 37.50
CA ASP A 318 -3.23 -10.84 38.54
C ASP A 318 -2.73 -12.20 38.05
N ILE A 319 -2.98 -12.57 36.79
CA ILE A 319 -2.44 -13.83 36.21
C ILE A 319 -0.90 -13.74 36.06
N SER A 320 -0.36 -12.58 35.72
CA SER A 320 1.11 -12.38 35.62
C SER A 320 1.83 -12.37 36.98
N LYS A 321 1.11 -12.10 38.08
CA LYS A 321 1.63 -12.19 39.45
C LYS A 321 1.47 -13.59 40.03
N ALA A 322 0.39 -14.30 39.68
CA ALA A 322 0.13 -15.66 40.16
C ALA A 322 1.06 -16.73 39.54
N THR A 323 1.71 -16.45 38.41
CA THR A 323 2.66 -17.37 37.75
C THR A 323 4.12 -17.17 38.18
N ARG A 324 4.38 -16.36 39.22
CA ARG A 324 5.72 -16.12 39.79
C ARG A 324 5.90 -16.62 41.23
N HIS A 325 5.07 -17.57 41.67
CA HIS A 325 5.30 -18.34 42.90
C HIS A 325 5.21 -19.83 42.62
#